data_AF-A0A9X2VP87-F1
#
_entry.id   AF-A0A9X2VP87-F1
#
_cell.length_a   1.000
_cell.length_b   1.000
_cell.length_c   1.000
_cell.angle_alpha   90.00
_cell.angle_beta   90.00
_cell.angle_gamma   90.00
#
_symmetry.space_group_name_H-M   'P 1'
#
loop_
_entity.id
_entity.type
_entity.pdbx_description
1 polymer ?
#
loop_
_entity_poly.entity_id
_entity_poly.type
_entity_poly.pdbx_seq_one_letter_code
_entity_poly.pdbx_strand_id
1 'polypeptide(L)'
;MLAETIYRLRRNNPGWDGVKTTSVRDLIVGTFEGGRVDDFKVDDSFPGSDVNDRHVHAAAIACQADFVLTDDEGFVVNGQDADAMPYEVYRSDDFFLLVDDSVPDLVRRVTREQTLYWARRTGRADLAGKLIAAGCPEFAERVRNHQGELSLSGVE
;
A
#
# COMPACT_ATOMS: atom_id res chain seq x y z
N MET A 1 -9.36 -5.11 1.69
CA MET A 1 -9.59 -6.46 1.11
C MET A 1 -9.69 -6.38 -0.42
N LEU A 2 -9.17 -7.38 -1.17
CA LEU A 2 -9.25 -7.39 -2.64
C LEU A 2 -10.70 -7.35 -3.15
N ALA A 3 -11.63 -8.01 -2.45
CA ALA A 3 -13.06 -7.95 -2.75
C ALA A 3 -13.60 -6.50 -2.72
N GLU A 4 -13.21 -5.72 -1.72
CA GLU A 4 -13.60 -4.31 -1.59
C GLU A 4 -12.97 -3.44 -2.69
N THR A 5 -11.69 -3.67 -3.02
CA THR A 5 -11.04 -3.01 -4.16
C THR A 5 -11.80 -3.26 -5.47
N ILE A 6 -12.16 -4.52 -5.74
CA ILE A 6 -12.92 -4.90 -6.92
C ILE A 6 -14.34 -4.31 -6.90
N TYR A 7 -15.00 -4.28 -5.74
CA TYR A 7 -16.30 -3.63 -5.57
C TYR A 7 -16.23 -2.13 -5.91
N ARG A 8 -15.26 -1.41 -5.35
CA ARG A 8 -15.05 0.02 -5.61
C ARG A 8 -14.73 0.31 -7.08
N LEU A 9 -13.91 -0.52 -7.72
CA LEU A 9 -13.60 -0.38 -9.15
C LEU A 9 -14.85 -0.50 -10.02
N ARG A 10 -15.70 -1.49 -9.76
CA ARG A 10 -16.99 -1.67 -10.47
C ARG A 10 -17.93 -0.50 -10.22
N ARG A 11 -18.03 -0.03 -8.96
CA ARG A 11 -18.90 1.09 -8.57
C ARG A 11 -18.48 2.40 -9.24
N ASN A 12 -17.18 2.67 -9.34
CA ASN A 12 -16.65 3.91 -9.92
C ASN A 12 -16.58 3.86 -11.45
N ASN A 13 -16.65 2.66 -12.06
CA ASN A 13 -16.55 2.47 -13.50
C ASN A 13 -17.64 1.53 -14.03
N PRO A 14 -18.93 1.92 -13.94
CA PRO A 14 -20.05 1.01 -14.25
C PRO A 14 -20.08 0.53 -15.71
N GLY A 15 -19.46 1.26 -16.64
CA GLY A 15 -19.36 0.89 -18.06
C GLY A 15 -18.12 0.07 -18.43
N TRP A 16 -17.30 -0.36 -17.47
CA TRP A 16 -16.16 -1.23 -17.77
C TRP A 16 -16.60 -2.68 -18.03
N ASP A 17 -16.08 -3.26 -19.11
CA ASP A 17 -16.16 -4.70 -19.32
C ASP A 17 -15.49 -5.46 -18.17
N GLY A 18 -16.06 -6.61 -17.81
CA GLY A 18 -15.60 -7.43 -16.69
C GLY A 18 -14.12 -7.84 -16.79
N VAL A 19 -13.58 -7.92 -18.01
CA VAL A 19 -12.15 -8.23 -18.27
C VAL A 19 -11.23 -7.21 -17.59
N LYS A 20 -11.54 -5.91 -17.63
CA LYS A 20 -10.66 -4.88 -17.03
C LYS A 20 -10.52 -5.04 -15.52
N THR A 21 -11.64 -5.31 -14.86
CA THR A 21 -11.66 -5.52 -13.40
C THR A 21 -10.94 -6.82 -13.02
N THR A 22 -11.07 -7.86 -13.85
CA THR A 22 -10.38 -9.14 -13.65
C THR A 22 -8.88 -8.99 -13.84
N SER A 23 -8.42 -8.28 -14.87
CA SER A 23 -6.99 -8.00 -15.08
C SER A 23 -6.35 -7.26 -13.90
N VAL A 24 -7.05 -6.30 -13.29
CA VAL A 24 -6.51 -5.61 -12.09
C VAL A 24 -6.36 -6.59 -10.93
N ARG A 25 -7.37 -7.45 -10.70
CA ARG A 25 -7.30 -8.50 -9.68
C ARG A 25 -6.12 -9.41 -9.90
N ASP A 26 -5.96 -9.92 -11.12
CA ASP A 26 -4.95 -10.92 -11.46
C ASP A 26 -3.53 -10.33 -11.37
N LEU A 27 -3.35 -9.06 -11.73
CA LEU A 27 -2.08 -8.36 -11.55
C LEU A 27 -1.71 -8.18 -10.08
N ILE A 28 -2.67 -7.78 -9.24
CA ILE A 28 -2.44 -7.66 -7.80
C ILE A 28 -2.07 -9.03 -7.21
N VAL A 29 -2.85 -10.07 -7.49
CA VAL A 29 -2.60 -11.42 -6.98
C VAL A 29 -1.26 -11.97 -7.48
N GLY A 30 -0.96 -11.79 -8.77
CA GLY A 30 0.30 -12.26 -9.37
C GLY A 30 1.55 -11.54 -8.87
N THR A 31 1.40 -10.39 -8.20
CA THR A 31 2.53 -9.67 -7.59
C THR A 31 3.00 -10.34 -6.29
N PHE A 32 2.13 -11.10 -5.62
CA PHE A 32 2.43 -11.75 -4.34
C PHE A 32 2.53 -13.27 -4.53
N GLU A 33 3.70 -13.79 -4.91
CA GLU A 33 3.92 -15.21 -5.27
C GLU A 33 3.66 -16.22 -4.14
N GLY A 34 3.56 -15.76 -2.88
CA GLY A 34 3.26 -16.64 -1.73
C GLY A 34 2.64 -15.96 -0.51
N GLY A 35 2.31 -14.67 -0.59
CA GLY A 35 1.83 -13.87 0.55
C GLY A 35 0.31 -13.81 0.71
N ARG A 36 -0.44 -14.53 -0.13
CA ARG A 36 -1.91 -14.47 -0.11
C ARG A 36 -2.48 -15.39 0.96
N VAL A 37 -3.30 -14.83 1.83
CA VAL A 37 -4.13 -15.60 2.77
C VAL A 37 -5.41 -16.03 2.06
N ASP A 38 -5.53 -17.32 1.77
CA ASP A 38 -6.68 -17.87 1.04
C ASP A 38 -7.87 -18.22 1.93
N ASP A 39 -7.61 -18.61 3.18
CA ASP A 39 -8.64 -18.97 4.14
C ASP A 39 -8.19 -18.62 5.57
N PHE A 40 -9.15 -18.18 6.39
CA PHE A 40 -8.97 -17.87 7.80
C PHE A 40 -10.33 -17.82 8.48
N LYS A 41 -10.34 -18.11 9.79
CA LYS A 41 -11.56 -18.06 10.60
C LYS A 41 -11.67 -16.70 11.27
N VAL A 42 -12.78 -16.03 11.05
CA VAL A 42 -13.12 -14.79 11.77
C VAL A 42 -13.82 -15.16 13.06
N ASP A 43 -13.33 -14.61 14.16
CA ASP A 43 -13.94 -14.70 15.47
C ASP A 43 -13.94 -13.32 16.15
N ASP A 44 -14.24 -13.29 17.45
CA ASP A 44 -14.35 -12.07 18.24
C ASP A 44 -13.03 -11.72 18.96
N SER A 45 -11.88 -12.23 18.50
CA SER A 45 -10.57 -11.97 19.14
C SER A 45 -10.04 -10.56 18.92
N PHE A 46 -10.55 -9.83 17.93
CA PHE A 46 -10.12 -8.46 17.69
C PHE A 46 -10.62 -7.53 18.81
N PRO A 47 -9.73 -6.85 19.55
CA PRO A 47 -10.10 -6.00 20.67
C PRO A 47 -10.69 -4.63 20.27
N GLY A 48 -10.61 -4.25 18.99
CA GLY A 48 -11.19 -3.01 18.48
C GLY A 48 -12.71 -3.05 18.34
N SER A 49 -13.32 -1.86 18.24
CA SER A 49 -14.78 -1.70 18.24
C SER A 49 -15.44 -1.89 16.87
N ASP A 50 -14.70 -1.77 15.76
CA ASP A 50 -15.24 -2.00 14.42
C ASP A 50 -15.28 -3.51 14.11
N VAL A 51 -16.48 -4.03 13.90
CA VAL A 51 -16.71 -5.43 13.54
C VAL A 51 -16.08 -5.80 12.20
N ASN A 52 -15.92 -4.85 11.28
CA ASN A 52 -15.35 -5.09 9.96
C ASN A 52 -13.84 -5.37 10.02
N ASP A 53 -13.17 -4.83 11.03
CA ASP A 53 -11.73 -5.00 11.26
C ASP A 53 -11.36 -6.40 11.73
N ARG A 54 -12.33 -7.16 12.26
CA ARG A 54 -12.15 -8.58 12.64
C ARG A 54 -11.61 -9.42 11.48
N HIS A 55 -12.01 -9.12 10.26
CA HIS A 55 -11.50 -9.82 9.07
C HIS A 55 -10.01 -9.53 8.82
N VAL A 56 -9.58 -8.29 9.02
CA VAL A 56 -8.18 -7.88 8.83
C VAL A 56 -7.32 -8.51 9.94
N HIS A 57 -7.79 -8.44 11.18
CA HIS A 57 -7.14 -9.10 12.32
C HIS A 57 -6.99 -10.60 12.11
N ALA A 58 -8.08 -11.31 11.81
CA ALA A 58 -8.05 -12.75 11.60
C ALA A 58 -7.11 -13.18 10.47
N ALA A 59 -7.07 -12.41 9.38
CA ALA A 59 -6.12 -12.66 8.29
C ALA A 59 -4.66 -12.47 8.75
N ALA A 60 -4.38 -11.39 9.48
CA ALA A 60 -3.05 -11.10 10.03
C ALA A 60 -2.58 -12.20 11.00
N ILE A 61 -3.46 -12.70 11.86
CA ILE A 61 -3.16 -13.84 12.75
C ILE A 61 -2.87 -15.11 11.92
N ALA A 62 -3.72 -15.42 10.94
CA ALA A 62 -3.60 -16.64 10.14
C ALA A 62 -2.30 -16.70 9.34
N CYS A 63 -1.79 -15.56 8.87
CA CYS A 63 -0.51 -15.50 8.17
C CYS A 63 0.68 -15.11 9.04
N GLN A 64 0.48 -14.92 10.35
CA GLN A 64 1.51 -14.46 11.28
C GLN A 64 2.20 -13.20 10.79
N ALA A 65 1.42 -12.22 10.32
CA ALA A 65 1.96 -10.97 9.82
C ALA A 65 2.75 -10.25 10.93
N ASP A 66 3.92 -9.71 10.60
CA ASP A 66 4.62 -8.78 11.48
C ASP A 66 3.99 -7.39 11.43
N PHE A 67 3.48 -7.00 10.25
CA PHE A 67 2.90 -5.69 9.98
C PHE A 67 1.51 -5.77 9.37
N VAL A 68 0.59 -4.94 9.85
CA VAL A 68 -0.67 -4.60 9.20
C VAL A 68 -0.56 -3.19 8.63
N LEU A 69 -0.60 -3.09 7.30
CA LEU A 69 -0.59 -1.80 6.60
C LEU A 69 -2.02 -1.34 6.32
N THR A 70 -2.43 -0.24 6.94
CA THR A 70 -3.77 0.34 6.74
C THR A 70 -3.77 1.85 6.94
N ASP A 71 -4.53 2.56 6.10
CA ASP A 71 -4.83 3.98 6.27
C ASP A 71 -6.24 4.21 6.85
N ASP A 72 -6.89 3.15 7.32
CA ASP A 72 -8.17 3.21 8.01
C ASP A 72 -7.99 3.76 9.43
N GLU A 73 -8.45 4.98 9.66
CA GLU A 73 -8.41 5.64 10.98
C GLU A 73 -9.30 4.94 12.01
N GLY A 74 -10.21 4.06 11.58
CA GLY A 74 -11.05 3.22 12.44
C GLY A 74 -10.34 1.98 13.00
N PHE A 75 -9.24 1.54 12.37
CA PHE A 75 -8.47 0.37 12.79
C PHE A 75 -7.60 0.70 14.00
N VAL A 76 -8.24 0.81 15.17
CA VAL A 76 -7.60 1.26 16.41
C VAL A 76 -7.80 0.24 17.51
N VAL A 77 -6.67 -0.19 18.09
CA VAL A 77 -6.61 -0.93 19.35
C VAL A 77 -5.94 -0.01 20.38
N ASN A 78 -6.49 0.09 21.59
CA ASN A 78 -6.02 1.03 22.60
C ASN A 78 -5.52 0.32 23.86
N GLY A 79 -4.63 1.00 24.59
CA GLY A 79 -4.19 0.55 25.91
C GLY A 79 -3.42 -0.77 25.89
N GLN A 80 -3.62 -1.59 26.91
CA GLN A 80 -2.88 -2.85 27.10
C GLN A 80 -3.14 -3.87 25.99
N ASP A 81 -4.27 -3.76 25.28
CA ASP A 81 -4.59 -4.65 24.17
C ASP A 81 -3.74 -4.35 22.94
N ALA A 82 -3.28 -3.10 22.75
CA ALA A 82 -2.42 -2.73 21.64
C ALA A 82 -1.03 -3.37 21.77
N ASP A 83 -0.47 -3.35 22.98
CA ASP A 83 0.83 -3.97 23.29
C ASP A 83 0.79 -5.50 23.20
N ALA A 84 -0.41 -6.10 23.29
CA ALA A 84 -0.62 -7.54 23.18
C ALA A 84 -0.84 -8.01 21.74
N MET A 85 -0.94 -7.10 20.77
CA MET A 85 -1.12 -7.47 19.36
C MET A 85 0.14 -8.15 18.83
N PRO A 86 0.03 -9.26 18.08
CA PRO A 86 1.18 -9.97 17.53
C PRO A 86 1.77 -9.30 16.28
N TYR A 87 1.28 -8.11 15.91
CA TYR A 87 1.70 -7.34 14.75
C TYR A 87 1.69 -5.84 15.09
N GLU A 88 2.52 -5.08 14.38
CA GLU A 88 2.48 -3.62 14.41
C GLU A 88 1.57 -3.09 13.31
N VAL A 89 0.91 -1.96 13.56
CA VAL A 89 0.05 -1.30 12.57
C VAL A 89 0.80 -0.09 12.01
N TYR A 90 0.94 -0.03 10.69
CA TYR A 90 1.57 1.10 9.99
C TYR A 90 0.57 1.78 9.06
N ARG A 91 0.69 3.11 8.94
CA ARG A 91 0.12 3.85 7.82
C ARG A 91 1.01 3.73 6.60
N SER A 92 0.45 3.98 5.42
CA SER A 92 1.19 3.87 4.16
C SER A 92 2.43 4.75 4.12
N ASP A 93 2.32 5.99 4.60
CA ASP A 93 3.45 6.95 4.59
C ASP A 93 4.61 6.44 5.45
N ASP A 94 4.33 6.10 6.71
CA ASP A 94 5.32 5.61 7.68
C ASP A 94 6.01 4.33 7.20
N PHE A 95 5.23 3.40 6.63
CA PHE A 95 5.78 2.16 6.09
C PHE A 95 6.73 2.43 4.92
N PHE A 96 6.37 3.35 4.01
CA PHE A 96 7.27 3.68 2.89
C PHE A 96 8.52 4.43 3.33
N LEU A 97 8.46 5.23 4.40
CA LEU A 97 9.66 5.78 5.03
C LEU A 97 10.55 4.67 5.57
N LEU A 98 9.99 3.69 6.29
CA LEU A 98 10.73 2.54 6.79
C LEU A 98 11.39 1.74 5.65
N VAL A 99 10.69 1.58 4.52
CA VAL A 99 11.24 0.93 3.32
C VAL A 99 12.40 1.74 2.73
N ASP A 100 12.27 3.07 2.62
CA ASP A 100 13.36 3.93 2.14
C ASP A 100 14.57 3.92 3.06
N ASP A 101 14.36 3.94 4.38
CA ASP A 101 15.44 3.86 5.36
C ASP A 101 16.13 2.48 5.34
N SER A 102 15.40 1.42 4.99
CA SER A 102 15.92 0.05 4.94
C SER A 102 16.61 -0.30 3.62
N VAL A 103 16.03 0.11 2.49
CA VAL A 103 16.48 -0.24 1.13
C VAL A 103 16.40 0.96 0.18
N PRO A 104 17.14 2.05 0.45
CA PRO A 104 17.01 3.31 -0.29
C PRO A 104 17.34 3.16 -1.79
N ASP A 105 18.28 2.29 -2.14
CA ASP A 105 18.64 2.02 -3.54
C ASP A 105 17.47 1.43 -4.35
N LEU A 106 16.64 0.61 -3.73
CA LEU A 106 15.44 0.05 -4.36
C LEU A 106 14.42 1.16 -4.63
N VAL A 107 14.17 2.01 -3.64
CA VAL A 107 13.24 3.14 -3.76
C VAL A 107 13.72 4.12 -4.82
N ARG A 108 15.02 4.42 -4.86
CA ARG A 108 15.66 5.25 -5.89
C ARG A 108 15.45 4.67 -7.29
N ARG A 109 15.67 3.37 -7.46
CA ARG A 109 15.47 2.66 -8.74
C ARG A 109 14.01 2.74 -9.20
N VAL A 110 13.07 2.41 -8.33
CA VAL A 110 11.63 2.47 -8.65
C VAL A 110 11.21 3.91 -8.96
N THR A 111 11.71 4.88 -8.22
CA THR A 111 11.48 6.32 -8.48
C THR A 111 11.94 6.71 -9.88
N ARG A 112 13.12 6.26 -10.30
CA ARG A 112 13.63 6.48 -11.67
C ARG A 112 12.73 5.84 -12.72
N GLU A 113 12.35 4.59 -12.54
CA GLU A 113 11.50 3.85 -13.47
C GLU A 113 10.13 4.53 -13.64
N GLN A 114 9.49 4.90 -12.53
CA GLN A 114 8.22 5.64 -12.54
C GLN A 114 8.38 7.01 -13.20
N THR A 115 9.46 7.74 -12.91
CA THR A 115 9.73 9.05 -13.52
C THR A 115 9.83 8.93 -15.03
N LEU A 116 10.62 7.99 -15.54
CA LEU A 116 10.78 7.76 -16.98
C LEU A 116 9.48 7.32 -17.65
N TYR A 117 8.73 6.43 -16.99
CA TYR A 117 7.45 5.94 -17.49
C TYR A 117 6.43 7.09 -17.66
N TRP A 118 6.23 7.90 -16.62
CA TRP A 118 5.27 9.00 -16.67
C TRP A 118 5.76 10.16 -17.55
N ALA A 119 7.05 10.47 -17.56
CA ALA A 119 7.60 11.47 -18.48
C ALA A 119 7.34 11.09 -19.95
N ARG A 120 7.55 9.82 -20.32
CA ARG A 120 7.24 9.32 -21.67
C ARG A 120 5.75 9.37 -22.01
N ARG A 121 4.88 9.13 -21.04
CA ARG A 121 3.43 9.02 -21.25
C ARG A 121 2.70 10.36 -21.24
N THR A 122 3.13 11.30 -20.39
CA THR A 122 2.42 12.57 -20.13
C THR A 122 3.28 13.81 -20.28
N GLY A 123 4.56 13.68 -20.66
CA GLY A 123 5.52 14.78 -20.80
C GLY A 123 6.07 15.34 -19.48
N ARG A 124 5.48 14.94 -18.34
CA ARG A 124 5.92 15.30 -16.98
C ARG A 124 5.62 14.16 -16.00
N ALA A 125 6.43 14.04 -14.96
CA ALA A 125 6.27 13.05 -13.90
C ALA A 125 6.23 13.73 -12.52
N ASP A 126 5.03 14.08 -12.06
CA ASP A 126 4.80 14.66 -10.74
C ASP A 126 4.50 13.56 -9.72
N LEU A 127 5.52 12.77 -9.37
CA LEU A 127 5.35 11.64 -8.44
C LEU A 127 5.05 12.11 -7.03
N ALA A 128 5.78 13.12 -6.53
CA ALA A 128 5.57 13.67 -5.20
C ALA A 128 4.14 14.23 -5.04
N GLY A 129 3.62 14.98 -6.01
CA GLY A 129 2.24 15.47 -5.96
C GLY A 129 1.19 14.36 -5.92
N LYS A 130 1.45 13.22 -6.59
CA LYS A 130 0.57 12.05 -6.53
C LYS A 130 0.62 11.33 -5.19
N LEU A 131 1.80 11.23 -4.57
CA LEU A 131 1.96 10.63 -3.25
C LEU A 131 1.31 11.48 -2.15
N ILE A 132 1.49 12.80 -2.20
CA ILE A 132 0.80 13.73 -1.28
C ILE A 132 -0.73 13.56 -1.39
N ALA A 133 -1.26 13.53 -2.63
CA ALA A 133 -2.69 13.33 -2.85
C ALA A 133 -3.19 11.95 -2.42
N ALA A 134 -2.30 10.97 -2.29
CA ALA A 134 -2.60 9.64 -1.77
C ALA A 134 -2.45 9.53 -0.24
N GLY A 135 -2.09 10.62 0.45
CA GLY A 135 -1.88 10.61 1.90
C GLY A 135 -0.48 10.18 2.34
N CYS A 136 0.52 10.25 1.45
CA CYS A 136 1.92 9.94 1.76
C CYS A 136 2.85 11.16 1.61
N PRO A 137 2.63 12.25 2.37
CA PRO A 137 3.40 13.49 2.22
C PRO A 137 4.88 13.37 2.58
N GLU A 138 5.25 12.58 3.60
CA GLU A 138 6.64 12.49 4.04
C GLU A 138 7.46 11.63 3.08
N PHE A 139 6.92 10.50 2.64
CA PHE A 139 7.54 9.69 1.61
C PHE A 139 7.61 10.41 0.25
N ALA A 140 6.65 11.31 -0.04
CA ALA A 140 6.73 12.16 -1.23
C ALA A 140 8.00 13.02 -1.26
N GLU A 141 8.47 13.50 -0.11
CA GLU A 141 9.72 14.26 -0.03
C GLU A 141 10.96 13.37 -0.24
N ARG A 142 10.95 12.12 0.26
CA ARG A 142 11.99 11.14 -0.09
C ARG A 142 12.07 10.91 -1.60
N VAL A 143 10.93 10.68 -2.24
CA VAL A 143 10.85 10.51 -3.69
C VAL A 143 11.31 11.75 -4.45
N ARG A 144 10.96 12.96 -3.98
CA ARG A 144 11.42 14.21 -4.58
C ARG A 144 12.94 14.34 -4.55
N ASN A 145 13.57 13.96 -3.43
CA ASN A 145 15.03 13.98 -3.30
C ASN A 145 15.67 13.00 -4.30
N HIS A 146 15.18 11.76 -4.36
CA HIS A 146 15.64 10.77 -5.36
C HIS A 146 15.47 11.29 -6.81
N GLN A 147 14.36 11.95 -7.13
CA GLN A 147 14.14 12.56 -8.46
C GLN A 147 15.13 13.70 -8.77
N GLY A 148 15.48 14.51 -7.77
CA GLY A 148 16.46 15.59 -7.90
C GLY A 148 17.85 15.06 -8.30
N GLU A 149 18.29 13.98 -7.68
CA GLU A 149 19.59 13.37 -7.99
C GLU A 149 19.66 12.74 -9.39
N LEU A 150 18.53 12.26 -9.92
CA LEU A 150 18.45 11.77 -11.30
C LEU A 150 18.69 12.89 -12.32
N SER A 151 18.25 14.11 -12.01
CA SER A 151 18.43 15.27 -12.88
C SER A 151 19.88 15.73 -12.91
N LEU A 152 20.62 15.55 -11.81
CA LEU A 152 22.05 15.87 -11.71
C LEU A 152 22.94 14.84 -12.43
N SER A 153 22.51 13.58 -12.51
CA SER A 153 23.26 12.50 -13.19
C SER A 153 22.97 12.37 -14.70
N GLY A 154 22.03 13.17 -15.22
CA GLY A 154 21.75 13.27 -16.66
C GLY A 154 22.46 14.43 -17.38
N VAL A 155 23.40 15.11 -16.70
CA VAL A 155 24.25 16.18 -17.24
C VAL A 155 25.69 15.65 -17.34
N GLU A 156 25.91 14.70 -18.24
CA GLU A 156 27.21 14.29 -18.81
C GLU A 156 26.98 13.92 -20.28
#